data_AF-A0A1B5KSC3-F1
#
_entry.id   AF-A0A1B5KSC3-F1
#
_cell.length_a   1.000
_cell.length_b   1.000
_cell.length_c   1.000
_cell.angle_alpha   90.00
_cell.angle_beta   90.00
_cell.angle_gamma   90.00
#
_symmetry.space_group_name_H-M   'P 1'
#
loop_
_entity.id
_entity.type
_entity.pdbx_description
1 polymer ?
#
loop_
_entity_poly.entity_id
_entity_poly.type
_entity_poly.pdbx_seq_one_letter_code
_entity_poly.pdbx_strand_id
1 'polypeptide(L)'
;MAVADLAGYIDTWVLRDAHQRLQKNQEDDVAEKTANVASDSDASSEDDDAVASDGHDEWIRNPNAKLIPKLPASPMVLSFSNHVPGPEGSANDDGSADYILAAITSSWNILAFHPRQGSLTPWSRRHPRKSLPGSIRDLLDLPKGVMWQESRMWVYGVSFLLMLDMGQDLPLSSQLEGSDSQLAQGMKRKRVGLSTGAGGKMGRESLMPSQIRKHGANDKWEDIDVAEKPEVDESDSDDDMPDVDTRPSRLSPAANGEEDVILPTTEIATNEPKKWWMTYKYRPILGIVPLSSASKDLEVALVERPTWDIDMAERYFGEEEWER
;
A
#
# COMPACT_ATOMS: atom_id res chain seq x y z
N MET A 1 14.04 -11.60 -3.04
CA MET A 1 14.35 -10.17 -3.27
C MET A 1 13.30 -9.56 -4.16
N ALA A 2 12.92 -8.30 -3.92
CA ALA A 2 12.03 -7.53 -4.78
C ALA A 2 12.60 -6.11 -4.94
N VAL A 3 12.49 -5.56 -6.14
CA VAL A 3 12.91 -4.19 -6.46
C VAL A 3 11.82 -3.54 -7.29
N ALA A 4 11.62 -2.23 -7.15
CA ALA A 4 10.71 -1.48 -8.00
C ALA A 4 11.35 -0.18 -8.50
N ASP A 5 10.94 0.28 -9.67
CA ASP A 5 11.40 1.54 -10.28
C ASP A 5 10.36 2.66 -10.16
N LEU A 6 10.76 3.89 -10.52
CA LEU A 6 9.87 5.06 -10.51
C LEU A 6 8.76 4.98 -11.56
N ALA A 7 8.92 4.15 -12.58
CA ALA A 7 7.89 3.94 -13.59
C ALA A 7 6.79 2.97 -13.10
N GLY A 8 6.99 2.30 -11.97
CA GLY A 8 6.00 1.39 -11.38
C GLY A 8 6.21 -0.08 -11.74
N TYR A 9 7.33 -0.46 -12.35
CA TYR A 9 7.65 -1.88 -12.55
C TYR A 9 8.19 -2.50 -11.27
N ILE A 10 7.82 -3.76 -11.02
CA ILE A 10 8.31 -4.55 -9.89
C ILE A 10 8.98 -5.81 -10.44
N ASP A 11 10.24 -6.01 -10.11
CA ASP A 11 10.97 -7.24 -10.40
C ASP A 11 11.22 -8.04 -9.12
N THR A 12 11.13 -9.36 -9.24
CA THR A 12 11.30 -10.29 -8.11
C THR A 12 12.26 -11.42 -8.45
N TRP A 13 13.03 -11.83 -7.44
CA TRP A 13 14.00 -12.93 -7.50
C TRP A 13 13.81 -13.83 -6.28
N VAL A 14 14.03 -15.12 -6.46
CA VAL A 14 13.99 -16.14 -5.41
C VAL A 14 15.37 -16.74 -5.23
N LEU A 15 15.70 -17.09 -3.99
CA LEU A 15 16.95 -17.78 -3.68
C LEU A 15 16.74 -19.27 -3.89
N ARG A 16 17.53 -19.89 -4.75
CA ARG A 16 17.50 -21.32 -5.02
C ARG A 16 18.55 -22.00 -4.16
N ASP A 17 18.09 -22.86 -3.25
CA ASP A 17 18.94 -23.69 -2.40
C ASP A 17 19.62 -24.80 -3.23
N ALA A 18 20.91 -25.01 -2.99
CA ALA A 18 21.70 -26.08 -3.56
C ALA A 18 21.08 -27.48 -3.34
N HIS A 19 20.39 -27.71 -2.21
CA HIS A 19 19.72 -28.97 -1.91
C HIS A 19 18.55 -29.29 -2.84
N GLN A 20 17.81 -28.28 -3.32
CA GLN A 20 16.72 -28.47 -4.30
C GLN A 20 17.26 -28.81 -5.70
N ARG A 21 18.50 -28.42 -5.99
CA ARG A 21 19.17 -28.72 -7.28
C ARG A 21 19.53 -30.20 -7.39
N LEU A 22 19.98 -30.81 -6.29
CA LEU A 22 20.31 -32.24 -6.23
C LEU A 22 19.09 -33.14 -6.41
N GLN A 23 17.94 -32.79 -5.80
CA GLN A 23 16.70 -33.58 -5.94
C GLN A 23 16.14 -33.55 -7.38
N LYS A 24 16.13 -32.37 -8.02
CA LYS A 24 15.62 -32.24 -9.39
C LYS A 24 16.50 -32.97 -10.42
N ASN A 25 17.82 -32.91 -10.26
CA ASN A 25 18.73 -33.66 -11.11
C ASN A 25 18.58 -35.19 -10.94
N GLN A 26 18.14 -35.66 -9.77
CA GLN A 26 17.94 -37.08 -9.50
C GLN A 26 16.66 -37.64 -10.12
N GLU A 27 15.62 -36.81 -10.33
CA GLU A 27 14.40 -37.20 -11.05
C GLU A 27 14.60 -37.19 -12.58
N ASP A 28 15.37 -36.24 -13.12
CA ASP A 28 15.69 -36.19 -14.56
C ASP A 28 16.62 -37.35 -14.98
N ASP A 29 17.49 -37.85 -14.10
CA ASP A 29 18.41 -38.99 -14.36
C ASP A 29 17.72 -40.38 -14.36
N VAL A 30 16.47 -40.46 -13.87
CA VAL A 30 15.66 -41.69 -13.89
C VAL A 30 14.81 -41.76 -15.17
N ALA A 31 14.50 -40.62 -15.80
CA ALA A 31 13.76 -40.58 -17.06
C ALA A 31 14.61 -40.99 -18.28
N GLU A 32 15.94 -40.80 -18.25
CA GLU A 32 16.83 -41.20 -19.36
C GLU A 32 17.42 -42.61 -19.24
N LYS A 33 17.12 -43.37 -18.17
CA LYS A 33 17.67 -44.73 -17.98
C LYS A 33 16.88 -45.88 -18.64
N THR A 34 15.96 -45.59 -19.56
CA THR A 34 15.21 -46.63 -20.32
C THR A 34 15.54 -46.71 -21.80
N ALA A 35 16.57 -46.01 -22.28
CA ALA A 35 17.02 -46.16 -23.66
C ALA A 35 18.55 -46.24 -23.75
N ASN A 36 19.07 -47.46 -23.60
CA ASN A 36 20.13 -48.08 -24.42
C ASN A 36 21.09 -48.93 -23.59
N VAL A 37 20.96 -50.24 -23.78
CA VAL A 37 21.95 -51.25 -23.44
C VAL A 37 22.80 -51.50 -24.69
N ALA A 38 24.09 -51.15 -24.66
CA ALA A 38 25.19 -51.91 -25.28
C ALA A 38 26.57 -51.26 -25.02
N SER A 39 27.42 -52.03 -24.33
CA SER A 39 28.89 -52.03 -24.18
C SER A 39 29.73 -51.24 -25.20
N ASP A 40 30.76 -50.51 -24.77
CA ASP A 40 32.15 -51.03 -24.72
C ASP A 40 33.10 -50.11 -23.94
N SER A 41 34.10 -50.69 -23.29
CA SER A 41 35.07 -50.06 -22.40
C SER A 41 36.38 -49.69 -23.11
N ASP A 42 36.92 -48.48 -22.92
CA ASP A 42 38.37 -48.29 -22.77
C ASP A 42 38.80 -46.92 -22.20
N ALA A 43 39.99 -46.91 -21.60
CA ALA A 43 40.54 -46.00 -20.61
C ALA A 43 40.86 -44.54 -21.03
N SER A 44 40.83 -43.61 -20.06
CA SER A 44 42.04 -42.96 -19.52
C SER A 44 41.68 -41.86 -18.51
N SER A 45 42.32 -41.94 -17.35
CA SER A 45 42.27 -40.99 -16.25
C SER A 45 43.14 -39.77 -16.53
N GLU A 46 42.52 -38.61 -16.64
CA GLU A 46 43.15 -37.32 -16.35
C GLU A 46 42.32 -36.65 -15.24
N ASP A 47 42.94 -36.57 -14.07
CA ASP A 47 42.48 -35.80 -12.91
C ASP A 47 42.50 -34.29 -13.21
N ASP A 48 41.63 -33.58 -12.49
CA ASP A 48 41.55 -32.12 -12.28
C ASP A 48 41.07 -31.30 -13.50
N ASP A 49 39.86 -30.73 -13.55
CA ASP A 49 39.05 -30.10 -12.52
C ASP A 49 37.56 -30.39 -12.76
N ALA A 50 37.04 -31.48 -12.19
CA ALA A 50 35.64 -31.48 -11.81
C ALA A 50 35.53 -30.55 -10.62
N VAL A 51 35.47 -29.24 -10.87
CA VAL A 51 35.08 -28.26 -9.87
C VAL A 51 33.71 -28.72 -9.41
N ALA A 52 33.67 -29.42 -8.28
CA ALA A 52 32.47 -29.68 -7.53
C ALA A 52 31.78 -28.32 -7.48
N SER A 53 30.67 -28.16 -8.20
CA SER A 53 29.97 -26.89 -8.21
C SER A 53 29.54 -26.73 -6.77
N ASP A 54 30.28 -25.92 -6.02
CA ASP A 54 30.01 -25.61 -4.64
C ASP A 54 28.51 -25.34 -4.55
N GLY A 55 27.88 -25.96 -3.56
CA GLY A 55 26.46 -25.81 -3.27
C GLY A 55 26.14 -24.41 -2.75
N HIS A 56 26.44 -23.38 -3.54
CA HIS A 56 26.14 -21.99 -3.25
C HIS A 56 24.68 -21.71 -3.60
N ASP A 57 24.01 -20.99 -2.72
CA ASP A 57 22.69 -20.44 -3.00
C ASP A 57 22.75 -19.43 -4.14
N GLU A 58 21.88 -19.58 -5.14
CA GLU A 58 21.85 -18.71 -6.32
C GLU A 58 20.56 -17.90 -6.37
N TRP A 59 20.68 -16.59 -6.62
CA TRP A 59 19.53 -15.74 -6.92
C TRP A 59 19.07 -15.97 -8.36
N ILE A 60 17.89 -16.55 -8.53
CA ILE A 60 17.25 -16.71 -9.84
C ILE A 60 16.07 -15.76 -9.98
N ARG A 61 15.81 -15.30 -11.20
CA ARG A 61 14.62 -14.49 -11.47
C ARG A 61 13.38 -15.32 -11.15
N ASN A 62 12.42 -14.72 -10.44
CA ASN A 62 11.16 -15.38 -10.16
C ASN A 62 10.45 -15.68 -11.49
N PRO A 63 10.10 -16.95 -11.80
CA PRO A 63 9.42 -17.31 -13.05
C PRO A 63 8.13 -16.52 -13.28
N ASN A 64 7.44 -16.18 -12.19
CA ASN A 64 6.17 -15.47 -12.21
C ASN A 64 6.32 -13.94 -12.07
N ALA A 65 7.55 -13.40 -12.12
CA ALA A 65 7.79 -11.95 -12.03
C ALA A 65 7.00 -11.16 -13.09
N LYS A 66 6.86 -11.72 -14.30
CA LYS A 66 6.14 -11.07 -15.41
C LYS A 66 4.63 -10.95 -15.18
N LEU A 67 4.07 -11.71 -14.24
CA LEU A 67 2.64 -11.66 -13.90
C LEU A 67 2.31 -10.50 -12.95
N ILE A 68 3.33 -9.94 -12.28
CA ILE A 68 3.13 -8.78 -11.41
C ILE A 68 2.86 -7.55 -12.30
N PRO A 69 1.69 -6.90 -12.17
CA PRO A 69 1.33 -5.78 -13.02
C PRO A 69 2.17 -4.53 -12.68
N LYS A 70 2.30 -3.65 -13.67
CA LYS A 70 2.82 -2.30 -13.46
C LYS A 70 1.90 -1.54 -12.49
N LEU A 71 2.49 -0.85 -11.53
CA LEU A 71 1.76 0.00 -10.58
C LEU A 71 1.18 1.24 -11.29
N PRO A 72 0.03 1.76 -10.83
CA PRO A 72 -0.63 2.91 -11.45
C PRO A 72 0.15 4.23 -11.24
N ALA A 73 1.03 4.28 -10.23
CA ALA A 73 1.90 5.42 -9.95
C ALA A 73 3.21 4.94 -9.30
N SER A 74 4.17 5.86 -9.16
CA SER A 74 5.49 5.56 -8.60
C SER A 74 5.38 4.91 -7.20
N PRO A 75 6.04 3.77 -6.96
CA PRO A 75 6.12 3.17 -5.64
C PRO A 75 6.92 4.08 -4.70
N MET A 76 6.34 4.40 -3.56
CA MET A 76 6.99 5.14 -2.49
C MET A 76 7.55 4.19 -1.42
N VAL A 77 6.84 3.08 -1.18
CA VAL A 77 7.24 2.05 -0.23
C VAL A 77 7.00 0.68 -0.86
N LEU A 78 7.98 -0.22 -0.71
CA LEU A 78 7.89 -1.62 -1.09
C LEU A 78 8.45 -2.47 0.06
N SER A 79 7.67 -3.41 0.59
CA SER A 79 8.10 -4.19 1.76
C SER A 79 7.42 -5.57 1.82
N PHE A 80 8.20 -6.58 2.18
CA PHE A 80 7.66 -7.89 2.54
C PHE A 80 7.05 -7.83 3.95
N SER A 81 5.92 -8.50 4.15
CA SER A 81 5.39 -8.71 5.50
C SER A 81 6.32 -9.63 6.30
N ASN A 82 6.16 -9.62 7.62
CA ASN A 82 6.92 -10.52 8.51
C ASN A 82 6.46 -11.99 8.41
N HIS A 83 5.36 -12.27 7.68
CA HIS A 83 4.87 -13.63 7.50
C HIS A 83 5.80 -14.39 6.55
N VAL A 84 6.34 -15.50 7.04
CA VAL A 84 7.15 -16.43 6.25
C VAL A 84 6.28 -17.66 5.96
N PRO A 85 6.01 -17.97 4.68
CA PRO A 85 5.23 -19.15 4.32
C PRO A 85 5.89 -20.42 4.84
N GLY A 86 5.10 -21.32 5.43
CA GLY A 86 5.57 -22.63 5.84
C GLY A 86 5.95 -23.52 4.64
N PRO A 87 6.75 -24.58 4.86
CA PRO A 87 6.95 -25.61 3.85
C PRO A 87 5.60 -26.23 3.47
N GLU A 88 5.36 -26.39 2.17
CA GLU A 88 4.09 -26.89 1.64
C GLU A 88 3.69 -28.22 2.31
N GLY A 89 2.56 -28.25 3.03
CA GLY A 89 2.01 -29.46 3.65
C GLY A 89 1.69 -29.42 5.15
N SER A 90 1.91 -28.30 5.87
CA SER A 90 1.40 -28.18 7.25
C SER A 90 -0.10 -27.88 7.24
N ALA A 91 -0.92 -28.89 7.59
CA ALA A 91 -2.39 -28.89 7.55
C ALA A 91 -3.11 -27.85 8.43
N ASN A 92 -2.39 -26.91 9.06
CA ASN A 92 -2.93 -25.92 9.99
C ASN A 92 -2.74 -24.47 9.54
N ASP A 93 -2.20 -24.21 8.35
CA ASP A 93 -1.92 -22.83 7.92
C ASP A 93 -3.06 -22.29 7.03
N ASP A 94 -3.84 -21.39 7.63
CA ASP A 94 -4.97 -20.71 6.99
C ASP A 94 -4.45 -19.67 5.99
N GLY A 95 -4.07 -20.14 4.79
CA GLY A 95 -4.40 -19.41 3.58
C GLY A 95 -3.38 -18.42 3.01
N SER A 96 -2.10 -18.80 2.84
CA SER A 96 -1.39 -18.63 1.55
C SER A 96 0.03 -19.20 1.65
N ALA A 97 0.38 -20.18 0.80
CA ALA A 97 1.74 -20.73 0.72
C ALA A 97 2.77 -19.75 0.10
N ASP A 98 2.50 -18.44 0.11
CA ASP A 98 3.29 -17.41 -0.55
C ASP A 98 3.50 -16.19 0.34
N TYR A 99 4.59 -15.48 0.10
CA TYR A 99 4.92 -14.25 0.78
C TYR A 99 3.88 -13.17 0.48
N ILE A 100 3.83 -12.13 1.32
CA ILE A 100 3.04 -10.93 1.06
C ILE A 100 4.01 -9.79 0.81
N LEU A 101 4.04 -9.30 -0.43
CA LEU A 101 4.80 -8.11 -0.83
C LEU A 101 3.84 -6.93 -0.95
N ALA A 102 3.92 -5.96 -0.04
CA ALA A 102 3.11 -4.75 -0.09
C ALA A 102 3.84 -3.60 -0.82
N ALA A 103 3.09 -2.84 -1.59
CA ALA A 103 3.50 -1.62 -2.26
C ALA A 103 2.51 -0.50 -1.95
N ILE A 104 3.05 0.69 -1.64
CA ILE A 104 2.27 1.92 -1.50
C ILE A 104 2.80 2.92 -2.53
N THR A 105 1.90 3.43 -3.35
CA THR A 105 2.22 4.35 -4.46
C THR A 105 2.08 5.82 -4.04
N SER A 106 2.61 6.73 -4.86
CA SER A 106 2.47 8.18 -4.65
C SER A 106 1.01 8.67 -4.73
N SER A 107 0.14 7.93 -5.42
CA SER A 107 -1.31 8.16 -5.46
C SER A 107 -2.07 7.47 -4.32
N TRP A 108 -1.41 6.95 -3.28
CA TRP A 108 -2.07 6.27 -2.16
C TRP A 108 -2.87 5.00 -2.54
N ASN A 109 -2.48 4.31 -3.61
CA ASN A 109 -2.91 2.92 -3.83
C ASN A 109 -2.08 2.01 -2.91
N ILE A 110 -2.77 1.24 -2.06
CA ILE A 110 -2.17 0.21 -1.20
C ILE A 110 -2.45 -1.14 -1.85
N LEU A 111 -1.39 -1.78 -2.35
CA LEU A 111 -1.48 -3.05 -3.06
C LEU A 111 -0.58 -4.07 -2.37
N ALA A 112 -1.02 -5.30 -2.26
CA ALA A 112 -0.24 -6.42 -1.78
C ALA A 112 -0.34 -7.59 -2.76
N PHE A 113 0.80 -8.26 -2.96
CA PHE A 113 0.99 -9.31 -3.94
C PHE A 113 1.45 -10.61 -3.27
N HIS A 114 1.05 -11.73 -3.85
CA HIS A 114 1.66 -13.03 -3.69
C HIS A 114 2.70 -13.20 -4.82
N PRO A 115 3.99 -12.93 -4.55
CA PRO A 115 5.00 -12.81 -5.61
C PRO A 115 5.36 -14.15 -6.24
N ARG A 116 5.39 -15.28 -5.50
CA ARG A 116 5.63 -16.60 -6.12
C ARG A 116 4.49 -17.01 -7.03
N GLN A 117 3.25 -16.64 -6.70
CA GLN A 117 2.07 -16.89 -7.54
C GLN A 117 1.89 -15.87 -8.66
N GLY A 118 2.47 -14.67 -8.50
CA GLY A 118 2.31 -13.56 -9.46
C GLY A 118 0.90 -12.96 -9.45
N SER A 119 0.24 -12.92 -8.29
CA SER A 119 -1.14 -12.43 -8.17
C SER A 119 -1.31 -11.41 -7.04
N LEU A 120 -2.38 -10.62 -7.07
CA LEU A 120 -2.77 -9.78 -5.93
C LEU A 120 -3.23 -10.64 -4.74
N THR A 121 -3.07 -10.16 -3.52
CA THR A 121 -3.70 -10.78 -2.36
C THR A 121 -5.23 -10.62 -2.41
N PRO A 122 -6.00 -11.52 -1.77
CA PRO A 122 -7.44 -11.35 -1.63
C PRO A 122 -7.82 -10.01 -0.99
N TRP A 123 -7.06 -9.55 0.00
CA TRP A 123 -7.27 -8.26 0.64
C TRP A 123 -7.18 -7.10 -0.34
N SER A 124 -6.15 -7.05 -1.19
CA SER A 124 -5.96 -5.95 -2.15
C SER A 124 -7.05 -5.89 -3.21
N ARG A 125 -7.56 -7.06 -3.62
CA ARG A 125 -8.70 -7.13 -4.55
C ARG A 125 -9.99 -6.57 -3.96
N ARG A 126 -10.21 -6.76 -2.66
CA ARG A 126 -11.38 -6.23 -1.95
C ARG A 126 -11.26 -4.76 -1.58
N HIS A 127 -10.03 -4.24 -1.50
CA HIS A 127 -9.74 -2.88 -1.05
C HIS A 127 -9.05 -2.01 -2.11
N PRO A 128 -9.72 -1.68 -3.23
CA PRO A 128 -9.20 -0.69 -4.16
C PRO A 128 -9.08 0.69 -3.48
N ARG A 129 -8.29 1.62 -4.03
CA ARG A 129 -8.09 2.97 -3.46
C ARG A 129 -9.39 3.65 -3.03
N LYS A 130 -10.47 3.49 -3.80
CA LYS A 130 -11.79 4.09 -3.53
C LYS A 130 -12.43 3.60 -2.23
N SER A 131 -12.12 2.39 -1.74
CA SER A 131 -12.68 1.82 -0.51
C SER A 131 -11.93 2.23 0.76
N LEU A 132 -10.77 2.87 0.64
CA LEU A 132 -10.01 3.33 1.80
C LEU A 132 -10.79 4.44 2.56
N PRO A 133 -10.61 4.57 3.88
CA PRO A 133 -11.12 5.69 4.67
C PRO A 133 -10.83 7.05 4.03
N GLY A 134 -11.80 7.98 4.09
CA GLY A 134 -11.67 9.33 3.51
C GLY A 134 -10.44 10.08 4.01
N SER A 135 -10.10 9.92 5.28
CA SER A 135 -8.93 10.49 5.93
C SER A 135 -7.61 10.06 5.30
N ILE A 136 -7.49 8.80 4.88
CA ILE A 136 -6.32 8.25 4.18
C ILE A 136 -6.30 8.73 2.74
N ARG A 137 -7.44 8.66 2.06
CA ARG A 137 -7.53 9.07 0.67
C ARG A 137 -7.26 10.58 0.49
N ASP A 138 -7.53 11.41 1.52
CA ASP A 138 -7.37 12.88 1.50
C ASP A 138 -5.94 13.32 1.85
N LEU A 139 -5.07 12.37 2.15
CA LEU A 139 -3.70 12.59 2.58
C LEU A 139 -2.85 13.09 1.40
N LEU A 140 -2.19 14.23 1.60
CA LEU A 140 -1.27 14.83 0.60
C LEU A 140 0.19 14.48 0.90
N ASP A 141 0.45 14.06 2.15
CA ASP A 141 1.78 13.64 2.57
C ASP A 141 2.07 12.26 1.98
N LEU A 142 3.30 12.05 1.53
CA LEU A 142 3.72 10.79 0.93
C LEU A 142 4.21 9.83 2.01
N PRO A 143 3.95 8.52 1.87
CA PRO A 143 4.51 7.54 2.78
C PRO A 143 6.03 7.47 2.59
N LYS A 144 6.76 7.49 3.71
CA LYS A 144 8.22 7.39 3.77
C LYS A 144 8.69 5.99 4.13
N GLY A 145 7.89 5.24 4.88
CA GLY A 145 8.26 3.91 5.31
C GLY A 145 7.09 3.13 5.88
N VAL A 146 7.35 1.83 6.09
CA VAL A 146 6.39 0.88 6.64
C VAL A 146 7.08 -0.05 7.63
N MET A 147 6.33 -0.50 8.63
CA MET A 147 6.72 -1.52 9.58
C MET A 147 5.54 -2.46 9.84
N TRP A 148 5.85 -3.72 10.15
CA TRP A 148 4.85 -4.77 10.28
C TRP A 148 4.75 -5.27 11.72
N GLN A 149 3.51 -5.55 12.13
CA GLN A 149 3.18 -6.23 13.38
C GLN A 149 2.11 -7.27 13.06
N GLU A 150 2.54 -8.52 12.89
CA GLU A 150 1.66 -9.61 12.40
C GLU A 150 0.96 -9.20 11.09
N SER A 151 -0.38 -9.11 11.08
CA SER A 151 -1.20 -8.65 9.94
C SER A 151 -1.31 -7.13 9.83
N ARG A 152 -0.82 -6.38 10.83
CA ARG A 152 -0.95 -4.91 10.86
C ARG A 152 0.22 -4.25 10.16
N MET A 153 -0.11 -3.39 9.22
CA MET A 153 0.81 -2.56 8.49
C MET A 153 0.78 -1.14 9.07
N TRP A 154 1.90 -0.70 9.60
CA TRP A 154 2.08 0.65 10.13
C TRP A 154 2.86 1.49 9.11
N VAL A 155 2.25 2.54 8.61
CA VAL A 155 2.78 3.41 7.55
C VAL A 155 3.00 4.80 8.13
N TYR A 156 4.15 5.41 7.85
CA TYR A 156 4.42 6.78 8.28
C TYR A 156 4.86 7.65 7.12
N GLY A 157 4.49 8.93 7.18
CA GLY A 157 5.01 9.99 6.31
C GLY A 157 5.80 11.00 7.12
N VAL A 158 5.88 12.25 6.64
CA VAL A 158 6.52 13.33 7.40
C VAL A 158 5.65 13.77 8.59
N SER A 159 4.33 13.64 8.45
CA SER A 159 3.37 14.32 9.32
C SER A 159 2.26 13.41 9.87
N PHE A 160 2.26 12.13 9.51
CA PHE A 160 1.25 11.17 9.92
C PHE A 160 1.85 9.82 10.29
N LEU A 161 1.12 9.10 11.13
CA LEU A 161 1.31 7.68 11.42
C LEU A 161 -0.04 6.98 11.27
N LEU A 162 -0.09 5.99 10.39
CA LEU A 162 -1.25 5.20 10.01
C LEU A 162 -1.02 3.74 10.40
N MET A 163 -2.03 3.09 10.95
CA MET A 163 -2.11 1.65 11.15
C MET A 163 -3.26 1.10 10.34
N LEU A 164 -3.00 0.02 9.61
CA LEU A 164 -3.98 -0.72 8.81
C LEU A 164 -3.91 -2.20 9.14
N ASP A 165 -5.02 -2.81 9.57
CA ASP A 165 -5.07 -4.25 9.77
C ASP A 165 -5.41 -4.95 8.44
N MET A 166 -4.42 -5.62 7.85
CA MET A 166 -4.57 -6.35 6.59
C MET A 166 -5.28 -7.71 6.79
N GLY A 167 -5.50 -8.14 8.03
CA GLY A 167 -6.26 -9.34 8.37
C GLY A 167 -7.77 -9.11 8.39
N GLN A 168 -8.21 -7.84 8.32
CA GLN A 168 -9.62 -7.47 8.40
C GLN A 168 -10.05 -6.65 7.20
N ASP A 169 -11.34 -6.76 6.86
CA ASP A 169 -11.94 -5.93 5.83
C ASP A 169 -12.30 -4.56 6.41
N LEU A 170 -11.91 -3.51 5.69
CA LEU A 170 -12.17 -2.12 6.04
C LEU A 170 -13.67 -1.83 5.95
N PRO A 171 -14.21 -1.01 6.86
CA PRO A 171 -15.62 -0.64 6.82
C PRO A 171 -15.93 0.11 5.50
N LEU A 172 -17.06 -0.25 4.87
CA LEU A 172 -17.52 0.44 3.67
C LEU A 172 -17.76 1.92 3.97
N SER A 173 -17.42 2.78 3.01
CA SER A 173 -17.48 4.24 3.16
C SER A 173 -18.86 4.78 3.55
N SER A 174 -19.95 4.05 3.28
CA SER A 174 -21.32 4.41 3.67
C SER A 174 -21.58 4.33 5.18
N GLN A 175 -20.84 3.48 5.92
CA GLN A 175 -21.03 3.29 7.36
C GLN A 175 -20.24 4.31 8.21
N LEU A 176 -19.17 4.90 7.66
CA LEU A 176 -18.29 5.83 8.38
C LEU A 176 -18.76 7.28 8.34
N GLU A 177 -19.70 7.66 7.47
CA GLU A 177 -20.19 9.04 7.43
C GLU A 177 -20.97 9.43 8.69
N GLY A 178 -21.46 8.46 9.48
CA GLY A 178 -22.19 8.68 10.73
C GLY A 178 -21.35 8.64 12.02
N SER A 179 -20.23 7.90 12.06
CA SER A 179 -19.52 7.60 13.32
C SER A 179 -18.21 8.35 13.53
N ASP A 180 -17.57 8.88 12.47
CA ASP A 180 -16.26 9.54 12.55
C ASP A 180 -16.30 11.01 13.02
N SER A 181 -17.46 11.48 13.49
CA SER A 181 -17.67 12.88 13.93
C SER A 181 -16.91 13.26 15.22
N GLN A 182 -16.28 12.30 15.92
CA GLN A 182 -15.65 12.56 17.22
C GLN A 182 -14.11 12.60 17.23
N LEU A 183 -13.41 12.16 16.16
CA LEU A 183 -11.93 12.17 16.12
C LEU A 183 -11.34 13.12 15.06
N ALA A 184 -12.16 13.78 14.25
CA ALA A 184 -11.69 14.74 13.26
C ALA A 184 -12.57 16.01 13.25
N GLN A 185 -12.31 16.94 14.17
CA GLN A 185 -12.61 18.37 13.95
C GLN A 185 -11.64 19.01 12.93
N GLY A 186 -11.22 18.25 11.90
CA GLY A 186 -10.51 18.76 10.75
C GLY A 186 -11.50 18.86 9.60
N MET A 187 -11.67 20.05 9.03
CA MET A 187 -12.50 20.30 7.86
C MET A 187 -12.22 19.24 6.77
N LYS A 188 -13.21 18.37 6.52
CA LYS A 188 -13.18 17.36 5.44
C LYS A 188 -12.83 18.07 4.12
N ARG A 189 -11.89 17.53 3.34
CA ARG A 189 -11.43 18.17 2.10
C ARG A 189 -12.42 17.86 0.98
N LYS A 190 -12.92 18.90 0.30
CA LYS A 190 -13.79 18.73 -0.87
C LYS A 190 -12.94 18.24 -2.05
N ARG A 191 -13.11 16.98 -2.45
CA ARG A 191 -12.41 16.35 -3.59
C ARG A 191 -12.83 16.89 -4.97
N VAL A 192 -13.94 17.61 -5.03
CA VAL A 192 -14.66 17.90 -6.28
C VAL A 192 -14.31 19.29 -6.81
N GLY A 193 -13.03 19.59 -6.98
CA GLY A 193 -12.66 20.83 -7.66
C GLY A 193 -11.22 20.80 -8.11
N LEU A 194 -10.99 21.19 -9.38
CA LEU A 194 -9.66 21.44 -9.89
C LEU A 194 -8.94 22.39 -8.91
N SER A 195 -7.88 21.90 -8.29
CA SER A 195 -6.96 22.70 -7.47
C SER A 195 -5.65 22.86 -8.23
N THR A 196 -4.90 23.92 -7.91
CA THR A 196 -3.70 24.34 -8.63
C THR A 196 -2.48 23.45 -8.39
N GLY A 197 -2.66 22.24 -7.84
CA GLY A 197 -1.56 21.36 -7.40
C GLY A 197 -0.88 21.78 -6.08
N ALA A 198 -1.22 22.94 -5.50
CA ALA A 198 -0.64 23.45 -4.26
C ALA A 198 -1.71 23.58 -3.15
N GLY A 199 -2.03 22.46 -2.50
CA GLY A 199 -2.98 22.42 -1.39
C GLY A 199 -4.46 22.47 -1.79
N GLY A 200 -5.33 22.55 -0.79
CA GLY A 200 -6.79 22.60 -0.97
C GLY A 200 -7.33 24.03 -0.98
N LYS A 201 -8.55 24.21 -1.50
CA LYS A 201 -9.23 25.52 -1.47
C LYS A 201 -9.39 26.02 -0.04
N MET A 202 -9.03 27.29 0.18
CA MET A 202 -9.06 27.89 1.51
C MET A 202 -10.50 28.24 1.92
N GLY A 203 -10.96 27.68 3.04
CA GLY A 203 -12.36 27.86 3.49
C GLY A 203 -12.61 29.12 4.32
N ARG A 204 -11.57 29.70 4.93
CA ARG A 204 -11.63 30.88 5.80
C ARG A 204 -10.43 31.77 5.53
N GLU A 205 -10.55 33.08 5.79
CA GLU A 205 -9.44 34.04 5.67
C GLU A 205 -8.88 34.24 4.25
N SER A 206 -9.67 33.87 3.23
CA SER A 206 -9.30 34.11 1.83
C SER A 206 -9.45 35.59 1.50
N LEU A 207 -8.42 36.17 0.88
CA LEU A 207 -8.48 37.50 0.26
C LEU A 207 -9.52 37.54 -0.87
N MET A 208 -9.67 36.42 -1.59
CA MET A 208 -10.73 36.26 -2.58
C MET A 208 -12.06 35.97 -1.88
N PRO A 209 -13.13 36.73 -2.20
CA PRO A 209 -14.46 36.44 -1.69
C PRO A 209 -14.88 35.02 -2.08
N SER A 210 -15.28 34.22 -1.09
CA SER A 210 -15.73 32.84 -1.33
C SER A 210 -17.14 32.77 -1.91
N GLN A 211 -17.95 33.81 -1.73
CA GLN A 211 -19.31 33.90 -2.26
C GLN A 211 -19.62 35.32 -2.72
N ILE A 212 -19.95 35.46 -4.01
CA ILE A 212 -20.33 36.72 -4.63
C ILE A 212 -21.79 36.59 -5.04
N ARG A 213 -22.65 37.42 -4.46
CA ARG A 213 -24.09 37.42 -4.74
C ARG A 213 -24.50 38.71 -5.40
N LYS A 214 -25.31 38.61 -6.44
CA LYS A 214 -26.01 39.74 -7.05
C LYS A 214 -27.43 39.81 -6.51
N HIS A 215 -27.83 41.00 -6.08
CA HIS A 215 -29.23 41.27 -5.72
C HIS A 215 -30.02 41.60 -6.99
N GLY A 216 -31.05 40.81 -7.27
CA GLY A 216 -31.94 40.98 -8.42
C GLY A 216 -33.20 41.79 -8.10
N ALA A 217 -33.89 42.28 -9.15
CA ALA A 217 -35.06 43.16 -9.04
C ALA A 217 -36.28 42.57 -8.30
N ASN A 218 -36.28 41.27 -8.02
CA ASN A 218 -37.36 40.55 -7.33
C ASN A 218 -36.99 40.13 -5.89
N ASP A 219 -36.02 40.81 -5.27
CA ASP A 219 -35.45 40.43 -3.96
C ASP A 219 -34.85 39.00 -3.93
N LYS A 220 -34.47 38.51 -5.12
CA LYS A 220 -33.81 37.22 -5.30
C LYS A 220 -32.30 37.44 -5.38
N TRP A 221 -31.57 36.63 -4.61
CA TRP A 221 -30.12 36.57 -4.68
C TRP A 221 -29.70 35.55 -5.73
N GLU A 222 -28.82 35.95 -6.63
CA GLU A 222 -28.17 35.05 -7.59
C GLU A 222 -26.69 34.93 -7.22
N ASP A 223 -26.22 33.71 -7.00
CA ASP A 223 -24.79 33.45 -6.82
C ASP A 223 -24.09 33.61 -8.18
N ILE A 224 -23.11 34.52 -8.26
CA ILE A 224 -22.24 34.68 -9.42
C ILE A 224 -21.03 33.77 -9.23
N ASP A 225 -20.83 32.83 -10.15
CA ASP A 225 -19.58 32.09 -10.24
C ASP A 225 -18.52 32.99 -10.88
N VAL A 226 -17.49 33.33 -10.12
CA VAL A 226 -16.41 34.25 -10.53
C VAL A 226 -15.17 33.48 -11.01
N ALA A 227 -15.20 32.15 -10.97
CA ALA A 227 -14.12 31.34 -11.52
C ALA A 227 -14.26 31.19 -13.04
N GLU A 228 -13.21 31.59 -13.76
CA GLU A 228 -12.98 31.17 -15.14
C GLU A 228 -12.84 29.64 -15.13
N LYS A 229 -13.78 28.94 -15.76
CA LYS A 229 -13.76 27.47 -15.84
C LYS A 229 -12.53 27.09 -16.66
N PRO A 230 -11.50 26.45 -16.07
CA PRO A 230 -10.34 26.03 -16.86
C PRO A 230 -10.83 25.08 -17.95
N GLU A 231 -10.36 25.27 -19.19
CA GLU A 231 -10.57 24.29 -20.25
C GLU A 231 -9.99 22.94 -19.78
N VAL A 232 -10.82 21.91 -19.89
CA VAL A 232 -10.50 20.58 -19.40
C VAL A 232 -9.54 19.96 -20.41
N ASP A 233 -8.26 19.85 -20.08
CA ASP A 233 -7.36 18.96 -20.81
C ASP A 233 -7.66 17.54 -20.31
N GLU A 234 -8.25 16.70 -21.17
CA GLU A 234 -8.76 15.35 -20.83
C GLU A 234 -7.64 14.33 -20.49
N SER A 235 -6.41 14.77 -20.27
CA SER A 235 -5.22 13.91 -20.26
C SER A 235 -4.76 13.42 -18.88
N ASP A 236 -5.40 13.80 -17.77
CA ASP A 236 -4.90 13.46 -16.42
C ASP A 236 -5.99 13.02 -15.43
N SER A 237 -7.12 12.49 -15.93
CA SER A 237 -8.14 11.87 -15.08
C SER A 237 -7.73 10.43 -14.73
N ASP A 238 -7.68 10.10 -13.44
CA ASP A 238 -7.52 8.75 -12.84
C ASP A 238 -8.70 7.79 -13.19
N ASP A 239 -9.43 8.08 -14.28
CA ASP A 239 -10.58 7.35 -14.82
C ASP A 239 -10.20 6.38 -15.97
N ASP A 240 -8.95 6.39 -16.46
CA ASP A 240 -8.46 5.46 -17.49
C ASP A 240 -8.14 4.04 -16.95
N MET A 241 -8.97 3.55 -16.03
CA MET A 241 -9.07 2.12 -15.80
C MET A 241 -10.20 1.60 -16.68
N PRO A 242 -9.93 0.74 -17.70
CA PRO A 242 -11.02 0.09 -18.40
C PRO A 242 -11.84 -0.71 -17.39
N ASP A 243 -13.08 -0.28 -17.19
CA ASP A 243 -14.11 -1.03 -16.47
C ASP A 243 -14.19 -2.40 -17.13
N VAL A 244 -13.71 -3.44 -16.43
CA VAL A 244 -14.04 -4.83 -16.76
C VAL A 244 -15.44 -5.12 -16.22
N ASP A 245 -16.39 -4.23 -16.50
CA ASP A 245 -17.82 -4.39 -16.25
C ASP A 245 -18.46 -5.12 -17.44
N THR A 246 -17.93 -6.30 -17.73
CA THR A 246 -18.65 -7.27 -18.55
C THR A 246 -18.54 -8.66 -17.95
N ARG A 247 -18.95 -8.81 -16.68
CA ARG A 247 -19.46 -10.12 -16.20
C ARG A 247 -20.74 -9.96 -15.35
N PRO A 248 -21.78 -10.75 -15.66
CA PRO A 248 -23.13 -10.54 -15.17
C PRO A 248 -23.30 -10.90 -13.68
N SER A 249 -24.12 -10.08 -13.02
CA SER A 249 -24.60 -10.14 -11.64
C SER A 249 -25.38 -11.42 -11.29
N ARG A 250 -24.73 -12.59 -11.29
CA ARG A 250 -25.37 -13.85 -10.90
C ARG A 250 -24.42 -14.81 -10.18
N LEU A 251 -23.83 -14.42 -9.05
CA LEU A 251 -23.37 -15.39 -8.03
C LEU A 251 -23.34 -14.70 -6.65
N SER A 252 -24.52 -14.45 -6.08
CA SER A 252 -24.69 -14.31 -4.63
C SER A 252 -25.86 -15.21 -4.24
N PRO A 253 -25.66 -16.29 -3.46
CA PRO A 253 -26.75 -17.12 -2.99
C PRO A 253 -27.61 -16.32 -2.02
N ALA A 254 -28.92 -16.36 -2.27
CA ALA A 254 -29.95 -15.84 -1.40
C ALA A 254 -29.94 -16.54 -0.04
N ALA A 255 -29.95 -15.75 1.03
CA ALA A 255 -30.50 -16.14 2.32
C ALA A 255 -31.48 -15.03 2.75
N ASN A 256 -32.76 -15.29 2.51
CA ASN A 256 -33.88 -14.53 3.06
C ASN A 256 -33.91 -14.64 4.59
N GLY A 257 -34.37 -13.58 5.24
CA GLY A 257 -34.77 -13.59 6.64
C GLY A 257 -35.01 -12.17 7.14
N GLU A 258 -36.15 -11.60 6.78
CA GLU A 258 -36.72 -10.45 7.49
C GLU A 258 -37.04 -10.89 8.93
N GLU A 259 -36.32 -10.37 9.91
CA GLU A 259 -36.82 -10.24 11.28
C GLU A 259 -36.51 -8.84 11.81
N ASP A 260 -37.60 -8.15 12.10
CA ASP A 260 -37.71 -6.84 12.70
C ASP A 260 -37.34 -6.97 14.19
N VAL A 261 -36.15 -6.49 14.60
CA VAL A 261 -35.72 -6.53 16.01
C VAL A 261 -35.10 -5.20 16.44
N ILE A 262 -35.99 -4.34 16.94
CA ILE A 262 -35.88 -3.50 18.15
C ILE A 262 -34.46 -3.19 18.64
N LEU A 263 -34.09 -1.91 18.53
CA LEU A 263 -32.97 -1.26 19.22
C LEU A 263 -33.01 -1.52 20.75
N PRO A 264 -31.93 -2.02 21.36
CA PRO A 264 -31.61 -1.73 22.73
C PRO A 264 -30.49 -0.68 22.77
N THR A 265 -30.87 0.51 23.24
CA THR A 265 -29.96 1.51 23.78
C THR A 265 -29.30 0.93 25.03
N THR A 266 -28.17 0.24 24.88
CA THR A 266 -27.28 -0.06 26.00
C THR A 266 -25.84 -0.12 25.48
N GLU A 267 -25.03 0.79 25.98
CA GLU A 267 -23.58 0.78 25.84
C GLU A 267 -23.01 -0.55 26.32
N ILE A 268 -22.69 -1.43 25.39
CA ILE A 268 -21.76 -2.53 25.61
C ILE A 268 -20.69 -2.35 24.54
N ALA A 269 -19.60 -1.68 24.92
CA ALA A 269 -18.40 -1.61 24.11
C ALA A 269 -17.82 -3.03 23.96
N THR A 270 -18.25 -3.75 22.93
CA THR A 270 -17.50 -4.90 22.43
C THR A 270 -16.16 -4.36 21.91
N ASN A 271 -15.07 -4.80 22.54
CA ASN A 271 -13.69 -4.48 22.17
C ASN A 271 -13.34 -5.12 20.81
N GLU A 272 -14.00 -4.72 19.73
CA GLU A 272 -13.57 -5.11 18.41
C GLU A 272 -12.22 -4.43 18.12
N PRO A 273 -11.20 -5.20 17.68
CA PRO A 273 -9.91 -4.64 17.35
C PRO A 273 -10.06 -3.59 16.26
N LYS A 274 -9.51 -2.39 16.50
CA LYS A 274 -9.55 -1.29 15.50
C LYS A 274 -8.94 -1.77 14.18
N LYS A 275 -9.75 -1.71 13.12
CA LYS A 275 -9.37 -2.10 11.74
C LYS A 275 -8.35 -1.16 11.12
N TRP A 276 -8.42 0.11 11.49
CA TRP A 276 -7.47 1.14 11.08
C TRP A 276 -7.40 2.23 12.14
N TRP A 277 -6.29 2.98 12.15
CA TRP A 277 -6.09 4.11 13.05
C TRP A 277 -5.10 5.09 12.44
N MET A 278 -5.26 6.39 12.69
CA MET A 278 -4.30 7.39 12.22
C MET A 278 -4.11 8.50 13.25
N THR A 279 -2.89 9.03 13.34
CA THR A 279 -2.58 10.25 14.10
C THR A 279 -1.70 11.19 13.31
N TYR A 280 -1.74 12.45 13.74
CA TYR A 280 -0.95 13.55 13.22
C TYR A 280 -0.07 14.19 14.30
N LYS A 281 0.03 13.56 15.48
CA LYS A 281 0.71 14.11 16.67
C LYS A 281 2.21 14.33 16.47
N TYR A 282 2.87 13.43 15.74
CA TYR A 282 4.33 13.41 15.59
C TYR A 282 4.74 14.16 14.31
N ARG A 283 5.44 15.29 14.44
CA ARG A 283 5.81 16.16 13.29
C ARG A 283 7.03 17.04 13.60
N PRO A 284 8.04 17.12 12.71
CA PRO A 284 8.21 16.36 11.47
C PRO A 284 8.97 15.04 11.71
N ILE A 285 8.40 13.92 11.25
CA ILE A 285 8.98 12.58 11.38
C ILE A 285 10.15 12.44 10.38
N LEU A 286 11.35 12.26 10.92
CA LEU A 286 12.53 11.92 10.13
C LEU A 286 12.47 10.45 9.71
N GLY A 287 12.17 9.55 10.66
CA GLY A 287 12.03 8.12 10.43
C GLY A 287 11.48 7.40 11.65
N ILE A 288 10.94 6.20 11.42
CA ILE A 288 10.53 5.26 12.45
C ILE A 288 11.22 3.94 12.18
N VAL A 289 11.90 3.40 13.20
CA VAL A 289 12.68 2.17 13.08
C VAL A 289 12.27 1.19 14.18
N PRO A 290 11.94 -0.07 13.86
CA PRO A 290 11.65 -1.08 14.87
C PRO A 290 12.92 -1.46 15.64
N LEU A 291 12.80 -1.58 16.97
CA LEU A 291 13.89 -2.00 17.86
C LEU A 291 13.93 -3.53 18.05
N SER A 292 12.78 -4.18 17.89
CA SER A 292 12.65 -5.65 17.94
C SER A 292 12.06 -6.16 16.63
N SER A 293 12.60 -7.27 16.11
CA SER A 293 12.17 -7.87 14.86
C SER A 293 11.14 -9.00 15.01
N ALA A 294 10.83 -9.44 16.25
CA ALA A 294 10.16 -10.74 16.46
C ALA A 294 9.12 -10.81 17.58
N SER A 295 8.74 -9.69 18.21
CA SER A 295 7.76 -9.69 19.31
C SER A 295 6.35 -9.32 18.83
N LYS A 296 5.33 -9.92 19.46
CA LYS A 296 3.92 -9.48 19.39
C LYS A 296 3.78 -7.99 19.73
N ASP A 297 4.65 -7.51 20.62
CA ASP A 297 4.74 -6.11 21.02
C ASP A 297 5.75 -5.39 20.13
N LEU A 298 5.24 -4.47 19.32
CA LEU A 298 6.03 -3.67 18.38
C LEU A 298 6.64 -2.47 19.12
N GLU A 299 7.92 -2.57 19.48
CA GLU A 299 8.69 -1.47 20.06
C GLU A 299 9.47 -0.74 18.96
N VAL A 300 9.36 0.60 18.92
CA VAL A 300 9.97 1.42 17.87
C VAL A 300 10.62 2.67 18.42
N ALA A 301 11.70 3.09 17.74
CA ALA A 301 12.25 4.43 17.87
C ALA A 301 11.60 5.35 16.83
N LEU A 302 10.89 6.38 17.28
CA LEU A 302 10.38 7.46 16.45
C LEU A 302 11.31 8.66 16.58
N VAL A 303 11.88 9.10 15.45
CA VAL A 303 12.82 10.21 15.40
C VAL A 303 12.16 11.39 14.70
N GLU A 304 12.06 12.51 15.40
CA GLU A 304 11.61 13.80 14.86
C GLU A 304 12.81 14.72 14.59
N ARG A 305 12.69 15.60 13.60
CA ARG A 305 13.71 16.61 13.31
C ARG A 305 13.10 17.97 12.98
N PRO A 306 12.59 18.69 13.98
CA PRO A 306 11.97 19.99 13.76
C PRO A 306 12.99 21.02 13.22
N THR A 307 12.53 21.95 12.39
CA THR A 307 13.40 22.92 11.72
C THR A 307 14.11 23.88 12.67
N TRP A 308 13.58 24.11 13.88
CA TRP A 308 14.24 24.92 14.91
C TRP A 308 15.47 24.25 15.53
N ASP A 309 15.63 22.93 15.34
CA ASP A 309 16.80 22.16 15.77
C ASP A 309 17.88 22.11 14.67
N ILE A 310 17.63 22.75 13.53
CA ILE A 310 18.58 22.83 12.42
C ILE A 310 19.25 24.21 12.48
N ASP A 311 20.57 24.23 12.58
CA ASP A 311 21.35 25.46 12.41
C ASP A 311 21.11 26.04 11.01
N MET A 312 20.29 27.09 10.96
CA MET A 312 20.04 27.84 9.73
C MET A 312 21.18 28.83 9.51
N ALA A 313 21.49 29.10 8.24
CA ALA A 313 22.45 30.14 7.89
C ALA A 313 22.03 31.50 8.47
N GLU A 314 23.02 32.34 8.78
CA GLU A 314 22.77 33.70 9.25
C GLU A 314 21.92 34.47 8.23
N ARG A 315 20.89 35.15 8.74
CA ARG A 315 20.09 36.07 7.93
C ARG A 315 20.89 37.35 7.74
N TYR A 316 21.05 37.77 6.50
CA TYR A 316 21.60 39.08 6.18
C TYR A 316 20.47 40.11 6.25
N PHE A 317 20.66 41.18 7.02
CA PHE A 317 19.73 42.29 7.12
C PHE A 317 20.36 43.57 6.56
N GLY A 318 19.58 44.37 5.83
CA GLY A 318 19.95 45.76 5.52
C GLY A 318 19.80 46.69 6.73
N GLU A 319 20.40 47.88 6.68
CA GLU A 319 20.42 48.86 7.79
C GLU A 319 19.02 49.26 8.30
N GLU A 320 17.98 49.12 7.46
CA GLU A 320 16.57 49.45 7.79
C GLU A 320 15.62 48.23 7.80
N GLU A 321 16.12 47.00 7.69
CA GLU A 321 15.29 45.77 7.55
C GLU A 321 15.26 44.89 8.82
N TRP A 322 15.45 45.49 10.00
CA TRP A 322 15.30 44.74 11.26
C TRP A 322 13.84 44.32 11.45
N GLU A 323 13.58 43.03 11.58
CA GLU A 323 12.23 42.46 11.81
C GLU A 323 11.55 43.14 13.02
N ARG A 324 10.24 43.40 12.90
CA ARG A 324 9.36 43.84 14.01
C ARG A 324 8.82 42.66 14.80
#